data_AF-E4MTX8-F1
#
_entry.id   AF-E4MTX8-F1
#
_cell.length_a   1.000
_cell.length_b   1.000
_cell.length_c   1.000
_cell.angle_alpha   90.00
_cell.angle_beta   90.00
_cell.angle_gamma   90.00
#
_symmetry.space_group_name_H-M   'P 1'
#
loop_
_entity.id
_entity.type
_entity.pdbx_description
1 polymer ?
#
loop_
_entity_poly.entity_id
_entity_poly.type
_entity_poly.pdbx_seq_one_letter_code
_entity_poly.pdbx_strand_id
1 'polypeptide(L)'
;MRFLSYIIAFFTHPIWFPIYGAMVVLFNIPFPLPVEQMKFTWLLLLIVTIAIPTLIYLILFVVGWLQNPFIIPLEKQKWLLYGYIAMLLGVAFGITPIDPYPILYFYVMNLAISCFIILFLHFLRLQVNMFAMGMGALTTFSILLSIAIEKDITYIVAFFLFLSGACISAQAYLNQKSLWLMFLSWLIGVLPQLSLLLLFRNLIFAM
;
A
#
# COMPACT_ATOMS: atom_id res chain seq x y z
N MET A 1 13.06 -21.99 5.16
CA MET A 1 12.23 -21.28 4.16
C MET A 1 11.01 -20.60 4.79
N ARG A 2 10.15 -21.32 5.52
CA ARG A 2 8.94 -20.75 6.13
C ARG A 2 9.15 -19.53 7.04
N PHE A 3 10.19 -19.52 7.87
CA PHE A 3 10.51 -18.38 8.74
C PHE A 3 10.81 -17.09 7.96
N LEU A 4 11.67 -17.18 6.93
CA LEU A 4 12.01 -16.06 6.06
C LEU A 4 10.78 -15.51 5.33
N SER A 5 9.90 -16.38 4.85
CA SER A 5 8.65 -15.97 4.20
C SER A 5 7.73 -15.19 5.14
N TYR A 6 7.66 -15.55 6.43
CA TYR A 6 6.89 -14.78 7.40
C TYR A 6 7.51 -13.41 7.71
N ILE A 7 8.84 -13.30 7.78
CA ILE A 7 9.51 -12.00 7.94
C ILE A 7 9.19 -11.10 6.76
N ILE A 8 9.32 -11.61 5.53
CA ILE A 8 9.01 -10.85 4.32
C ILE A 8 7.52 -10.45 4.32
N ALA A 9 6.63 -11.38 4.67
CA ALA A 9 5.20 -11.08 4.76
C ALA A 9 4.88 -10.02 5.80
N PHE A 10 5.61 -9.97 6.93
CA PHE A 10 5.45 -8.94 7.94
C PHE A 10 5.80 -7.54 7.39
N PHE A 11 6.96 -7.37 6.76
CA PHE A 11 7.37 -6.08 6.20
C PHE A 11 6.59 -5.68 4.95
N THR A 12 5.96 -6.62 4.27
CA THR A 12 5.12 -6.36 3.09
C THR A 12 3.63 -6.43 3.40
N HIS A 13 3.27 -6.38 4.69
CA HIS A 13 1.88 -6.41 5.11
C HIS A 13 1.14 -5.14 4.64
N PRO A 14 -0.10 -5.25 4.12
CA PRO A 14 -0.83 -4.12 3.57
C PRO A 14 -0.96 -2.88 4.47
N ILE A 15 -0.99 -3.08 5.79
CA ILE A 15 -1.04 -2.00 6.79
C ILE A 15 0.11 -0.99 6.64
N TRP A 16 1.27 -1.41 6.12
CA TRP A 16 2.44 -0.56 5.99
C TRP A 16 2.44 0.33 4.73
N PHE A 17 1.69 -0.03 3.69
CA PHE A 17 1.80 0.68 2.40
C PHE A 17 1.42 2.16 2.45
N PRO A 18 0.37 2.59 3.19
CA PRO A 18 0.06 4.01 3.33
C PRO A 18 1.23 4.78 3.96
N ILE A 19 1.82 4.26 5.04
CA ILE A 19 2.91 4.94 5.73
C ILE A 19 4.21 4.91 4.92
N TYR A 20 4.50 3.83 4.19
CA TYR A 20 5.67 3.77 3.32
C TYR A 20 5.58 4.80 2.19
N GLY A 21 4.42 4.98 1.56
CA GLY A 21 4.24 6.06 0.60
C GLY A 21 4.40 7.45 1.23
N ALA A 22 3.87 7.64 2.44
CA ALA A 22 4.09 8.87 3.21
C ALA A 22 5.57 9.15 3.50
N MET A 23 6.35 8.13 3.89
CA MET A 23 7.80 8.25 4.10
C MET A 23 8.52 8.66 2.81
N VAL A 24 8.17 8.03 1.69
CA VAL A 24 8.78 8.32 0.39
C VAL A 24 8.55 9.78 -0.01
N VAL A 25 7.35 10.33 0.23
CA VAL A 25 7.03 11.73 -0.10
C VAL A 25 7.61 12.70 0.90
N LEU A 26 7.29 12.55 2.18
CA LEU A 26 7.58 13.54 3.22
C LEU A 26 9.08 13.68 3.50
N PHE A 27 9.91 12.68 3.16
CA PHE A 27 11.36 12.77 3.27
C PHE A 27 12.05 13.27 2.00
N ASN A 28 11.36 13.30 0.85
CA ASN A 28 11.96 13.69 -0.41
C ASN A 28 11.44 15.00 -1.00
N ILE A 29 10.24 15.41 -0.60
CA ILE A 29 9.60 16.64 -1.07
C ILE A 29 9.55 17.65 0.08
N PRO A 30 10.06 18.88 -0.10
CA PRO A 30 9.89 19.94 0.87
C PRO A 30 8.43 20.40 0.88
N PHE A 31 7.80 20.40 2.04
CA PHE A 31 6.45 20.94 2.23
C PHE A 31 6.54 22.31 2.90
N PRO A 32 5.82 23.34 2.39
CA PRO A 32 5.76 24.65 3.03
C PRO A 32 4.77 24.65 4.21
N LEU A 33 4.82 23.60 5.05
CA LEU A 33 3.91 23.42 6.19
C LEU A 33 4.64 23.68 7.50
N PRO A 34 3.97 24.26 8.51
CA PRO A 34 4.49 24.31 9.87
C PRO A 34 4.89 22.92 10.37
N VAL A 35 6.03 22.82 11.05
CA VAL A 35 6.56 21.56 11.57
C VAL A 35 5.55 20.85 12.49
N GLU A 36 4.75 21.60 13.23
CA GLU A 36 3.68 21.07 14.09
C GLU A 36 2.60 20.33 13.29
N GLN A 37 2.17 20.89 12.16
CA GLN A 37 1.20 20.24 11.28
C GLN A 37 1.77 18.96 10.68
N MET A 38 3.02 18.99 10.21
CA MET A 38 3.69 17.77 9.71
C MET A 38 3.80 16.68 10.77
N LYS A 39 4.15 17.03 12.02
CA LYS A 39 4.21 16.08 13.14
C LYS A 39 2.84 15.47 13.45
N PHE A 40 1.79 16.29 13.43
CA PHE A 40 0.42 15.83 13.65
C PHE A 40 -0.05 14.88 12.55
N THR A 41 0.21 15.20 11.28
CA THR A 41 -0.08 14.32 10.13
C THR A 41 0.64 12.98 10.26
N TRP A 42 1.93 12.99 10.65
CA TRP A 42 2.70 11.77 10.91
C TRP A 42 2.09 10.90 12.01
N LEU A 43 1.70 11.52 13.12
CA LEU A 43 1.08 10.83 14.24
C LEU A 43 -0.25 10.18 13.82
N LEU A 44 -1.10 10.92 13.11
CA LEU A 44 -2.38 10.42 12.61
C LEU A 44 -2.20 9.26 11.62
N LEU A 45 -1.26 9.38 10.68
CA LEU A 45 -0.93 8.29 9.76
C LEU A 45 -0.52 7.03 10.51
N LEU A 46 0.38 7.14 11.49
CA LEU A 46 0.84 6.00 12.27
C LEU A 46 -0.31 5.35 13.07
N ILE A 47 -1.15 6.15 13.71
CA ILE A 47 -2.28 5.64 14.50
C ILE A 47 -3.31 4.95 13.59
N VAL A 48 -3.74 5.59 12.51
CA VAL A 48 -4.82 5.10 11.65
C VAL A 48 -4.38 3.94 10.77
N THR A 49 -3.13 3.91 10.30
CA THR A 49 -2.68 2.89 9.34
C THR A 49 -2.00 1.69 10.00
N ILE A 50 -1.42 1.86 11.20
CA ILE A 50 -0.70 0.78 11.90
C ILE A 50 -1.40 0.43 13.21
N ALA A 51 -1.54 1.39 14.13
CA ALA A 51 -1.99 1.09 15.49
C ALA A 51 -3.42 0.54 15.52
N ILE A 52 -4.37 1.25 14.91
CA ILE A 52 -5.79 0.84 14.84
C ILE A 52 -5.95 -0.51 14.12
N PRO A 53 -5.40 -0.72 12.91
CA PRO A 53 -5.52 -2.01 12.23
C PRO A 53 -4.90 -3.14 13.05
N THR A 54 -3.74 -2.93 13.68
CA THR A 54 -3.10 -3.95 14.52
C THR A 54 -4.00 -4.34 15.70
N LEU A 55 -4.62 -3.37 16.37
CA LEU A 55 -5.59 -3.63 17.44
C LEU A 55 -6.80 -4.41 16.92
N ILE A 56 -7.33 -4.07 15.73
CA ILE A 56 -8.43 -4.81 15.11
C ILE A 56 -8.01 -6.26 14.84
N TYR A 57 -6.84 -6.49 14.23
CA TYR A 57 -6.32 -7.84 14.00
C TYR A 57 -6.20 -8.62 15.32
N LEU A 58 -5.67 -8.00 16.39
CA LEU A 58 -5.56 -8.63 17.70
C LEU A 58 -6.92 -9.05 18.26
N ILE A 59 -7.93 -8.18 18.19
CA ILE A 59 -9.29 -8.51 18.61
C ILE A 59 -9.83 -9.70 17.81
N LEU A 60 -9.64 -9.70 16.48
CA LEU A 60 -10.06 -10.80 15.62
C LEU A 60 -9.36 -12.13 15.95
N PHE A 61 -8.11 -12.10 16.45
CA PHE A 61 -7.42 -13.28 16.98
C PHE A 61 -8.00 -13.76 18.30
N VAL A 62 -8.23 -12.85 19.25
CA VAL A 62 -8.77 -13.18 20.57
C VAL A 62 -10.16 -13.81 20.47
N VAL A 63 -11.00 -13.32 19.57
CA VAL A 63 -12.35 -13.86 19.32
C VAL A 63 -12.31 -15.16 18.49
N GLY A 64 -11.14 -15.60 18.01
CA GLY A 64 -10.99 -16.80 17.19
C GLY A 64 -11.49 -16.63 15.75
N TRP A 65 -11.76 -15.40 15.31
CA TRP A 65 -12.18 -15.13 13.94
C TRP A 65 -11.01 -15.21 12.95
N LEU A 66 -9.77 -14.93 13.35
CA LEU A 66 -8.56 -15.21 12.57
C LEU A 66 -7.64 -16.17 13.32
N GLN A 67 -6.94 -17.03 12.57
CA GLN A 67 -5.93 -17.96 13.11
C GLN A 67 -4.51 -17.61 12.67
N ASN A 68 -4.34 -16.96 11.52
CA ASN A 68 -3.05 -16.47 11.04
C ASN A 68 -3.19 -15.10 10.35
N PRO A 69 -2.28 -14.12 10.60
CA PRO A 69 -2.38 -12.79 10.01
C PRO A 69 -1.95 -12.75 8.54
N PHE A 70 -1.16 -13.71 8.10
CA PHE A 70 -0.60 -13.78 6.75
C PHE A 70 -1.31 -14.78 5.84
N ILE A 71 -2.01 -15.76 6.43
CA ILE A 71 -2.75 -16.81 5.73
C ILE A 71 -4.22 -16.69 6.12
N ILE A 72 -4.97 -15.97 5.30
CA ILE A 72 -6.36 -15.60 5.59
C ILE A 72 -7.29 -16.42 4.69
N PRO A 73 -8.31 -17.12 5.25
CA PRO A 73 -9.30 -17.83 4.45
C PRO A 73 -10.03 -16.88 3.47
N LEU A 74 -10.32 -17.37 2.26
CA LEU A 74 -10.94 -16.56 1.19
C LEU A 74 -12.25 -15.88 1.64
N GLU A 75 -13.08 -16.60 2.40
CA GLU A 75 -14.34 -16.08 2.95
C GLU A 75 -14.16 -14.87 3.86
N LYS A 76 -13.02 -14.77 4.53
CA LYS A 76 -12.66 -13.71 5.49
C LYS A 76 -11.90 -12.57 4.82
N GLN A 77 -11.20 -12.82 3.72
CA GLN A 77 -10.42 -11.82 2.99
C GLN A 77 -11.27 -10.63 2.53
N LYS A 78 -12.50 -10.87 2.05
CA LYS A 78 -13.41 -9.79 1.62
C LYS A 78 -13.71 -8.78 2.74
N TRP A 79 -13.91 -9.27 3.96
CA TRP A 79 -14.24 -8.42 5.11
C TRP A 79 -13.05 -7.55 5.54
N LEU A 80 -11.85 -8.12 5.56
CA LEU A 80 -10.63 -7.37 5.83
C LEU A 80 -10.35 -6.35 4.73
N LEU A 81 -10.63 -6.70 3.47
CA LEU A 81 -10.48 -5.78 2.34
C LEU A 81 -11.46 -4.59 2.44
N TYR A 82 -12.70 -4.80 2.86
CA TYR A 82 -13.63 -3.70 3.14
C TYR A 82 -13.10 -2.77 4.24
N GLY A 83 -12.63 -3.34 5.35
CA GLY A 83 -12.03 -2.54 6.43
C GLY A 83 -10.80 -1.76 5.98
N TYR A 84 -9.94 -2.38 5.17
CA TYR A 84 -8.77 -1.73 4.62
C TYR A 84 -9.12 -0.62 3.63
N ILE A 85 -10.10 -0.82 2.74
CA ILE A 85 -10.61 0.24 1.84
C ILE A 85 -11.16 1.42 2.67
N ALA A 86 -11.98 1.14 3.68
CA ALA A 86 -12.52 2.20 4.55
C ALA A 86 -11.41 2.98 5.26
N MET A 87 -10.37 2.29 5.75
CA MET A 87 -9.18 2.91 6.33
C MET A 87 -8.45 3.78 5.31
N LEU A 88 -8.21 3.29 4.09
CA LEU A 88 -7.54 4.07 3.02
C LEU A 88 -8.34 5.32 2.65
N LEU A 89 -9.67 5.23 2.54
CA LEU A 89 -10.53 6.38 2.27
C LEU A 89 -10.49 7.39 3.43
N GLY A 90 -10.50 6.91 4.69
CA GLY A 90 -10.33 7.76 5.86
C GLY A 90 -8.98 8.49 5.87
N VAL A 91 -7.91 7.81 5.47
CA VAL A 91 -6.58 8.44 5.30
C VAL A 91 -6.60 9.47 4.18
N ALA A 92 -7.13 9.13 3.00
CA ALA A 92 -7.16 10.03 1.85
C ALA A 92 -7.98 11.30 2.12
N PHE A 93 -9.19 11.18 2.67
CA PHE A 93 -10.07 12.34 2.88
C PHE A 93 -9.79 13.08 4.18
N GLY A 94 -9.29 12.40 5.21
CA GLY A 94 -9.10 12.99 6.54
C GLY A 94 -7.67 13.43 6.86
N ILE A 95 -6.67 12.62 6.50
CA ILE A 95 -5.28 12.81 6.96
C ILE A 95 -4.40 13.41 5.86
N THR A 96 -4.57 12.94 4.62
CA THR A 96 -3.81 13.41 3.46
C THR A 96 -4.74 13.94 2.38
N PRO A 97 -5.56 14.98 2.67
CA PRO A 97 -6.45 15.59 1.68
C PRO A 97 -5.66 16.21 0.51
N ILE A 98 -6.35 16.46 -0.60
CA ILE A 98 -5.78 17.03 -1.84
C ILE A 98 -4.97 18.29 -1.56
N ASP A 99 -5.48 19.17 -0.69
CA ASP A 99 -4.76 20.33 -0.17
C ASP A 99 -4.55 20.10 1.33
N PRO A 100 -3.31 20.01 1.86
CA PRO A 100 -2.03 20.37 1.22
C PRO A 100 -1.23 19.19 0.63
N TYR A 101 -1.78 17.98 0.55
CA TYR A 101 -1.01 16.76 0.23
C TYR A 101 -1.47 16.06 -1.08
N PRO A 102 -1.40 16.71 -2.26
CA PRO A 102 -2.00 16.16 -3.49
C PRO A 102 -1.36 14.83 -3.90
N ILE A 103 -0.04 14.72 -3.83
CA ILE A 103 0.70 13.50 -4.22
C ILE A 103 0.32 12.31 -3.33
N LEU A 104 0.21 12.53 -2.01
CA LEU A 104 -0.19 11.48 -1.07
C LEU A 104 -1.66 11.11 -1.20
N TYR A 105 -2.52 12.11 -1.40
CA TYR A 105 -3.93 11.88 -1.68
C TYR A 105 -4.11 10.91 -2.86
N PHE A 106 -3.49 11.21 -4.01
CA PHE A 106 -3.60 10.37 -5.20
C PHE A 106 -2.96 9.00 -5.01
N TYR A 107 -1.82 8.90 -4.30
CA TYR A 107 -1.22 7.62 -3.96
C TYR A 107 -2.17 6.71 -3.15
N VAL A 108 -2.76 7.24 -2.08
CA VAL A 108 -3.67 6.49 -1.19
C VAL A 108 -4.98 6.17 -1.91
N MET A 109 -5.51 7.09 -2.72
CA MET A 109 -6.67 6.83 -3.57
C MET A 109 -6.40 5.74 -4.60
N ASN A 110 -5.24 5.74 -5.25
CA ASN A 110 -4.84 4.71 -6.20
C ASN A 110 -4.65 3.33 -5.53
N LEU A 111 -4.15 3.30 -4.29
CA LEU A 111 -4.16 2.09 -3.46
C LEU A 111 -5.60 1.60 -3.19
N ALA A 112 -6.53 2.51 -2.87
CA ALA A 112 -7.93 2.17 -2.63
C ALA A 112 -8.59 1.63 -3.91
N ILE A 113 -8.35 2.25 -5.07
CA ILE A 113 -8.81 1.76 -6.38
C ILE A 113 -8.26 0.35 -6.66
N SER A 114 -6.98 0.11 -6.37
CA SER A 114 -6.37 -1.22 -6.51
C SER A 114 -7.06 -2.26 -5.63
N CYS A 115 -7.46 -1.87 -4.41
CA CYS A 115 -8.24 -2.71 -3.51
C CYS A 115 -9.65 -2.99 -4.05
N PHE A 116 -10.32 -2.00 -4.65
CA PHE A 116 -11.61 -2.21 -5.33
C PHE A 116 -11.47 -3.17 -6.51
N ILE A 117 -10.40 -3.10 -7.29
CA ILE A 117 -10.12 -4.05 -8.37
C ILE A 117 -9.94 -5.47 -7.80
N ILE A 118 -9.15 -5.64 -6.73
CA ILE A 118 -9.02 -6.94 -6.05
C ILE A 118 -10.39 -7.47 -5.59
N LEU A 119 -11.21 -6.61 -4.99
CA LEU A 119 -12.53 -6.98 -4.51
C LEU A 119 -13.43 -7.45 -5.67
N PHE A 120 -13.40 -6.73 -6.80
CA PHE A 120 -14.12 -7.10 -8.01
C PHE A 120 -13.67 -8.47 -8.53
N LEU A 121 -12.36 -8.71 -8.62
CA LEU A 121 -11.80 -10.00 -9.05
C LEU A 121 -12.12 -11.15 -8.08
N HIS A 122 -12.28 -10.85 -6.79
CA HIS A 122 -12.72 -11.83 -5.80
C HIS A 122 -14.12 -12.38 -6.15
N PHE A 123 -15.04 -11.56 -6.65
CA PHE A 123 -16.36 -12.01 -7.14
C PHE A 123 -16.25 -12.86 -8.41
N LEU A 124 -15.24 -12.64 -9.25
CA LEU A 124 -14.91 -13.48 -10.40
C LEU A 124 -14.14 -14.75 -10.05
N ARG A 125 -13.98 -15.06 -8.75
CA ARG A 125 -13.24 -16.22 -8.21
C ARG A 125 -11.74 -16.22 -8.56
N LEU A 126 -11.18 -15.07 -8.97
CA LEU A 126 -9.75 -14.90 -9.18
C LEU A 126 -9.09 -14.55 -7.84
N GLN A 127 -8.32 -15.50 -7.30
CA GLN A 127 -7.74 -15.39 -5.95
C GLN A 127 -6.44 -14.56 -5.94
N VAL A 128 -6.54 -13.29 -6.28
CA VAL A 128 -5.44 -12.31 -6.20
C VAL A 128 -5.04 -12.01 -4.73
N ASN A 129 -3.91 -11.32 -4.52
CA ASN A 129 -3.26 -11.14 -3.22
C ASN A 129 -2.96 -9.66 -2.94
N MET A 130 -3.36 -9.19 -1.75
CA MET A 130 -3.23 -7.79 -1.34
C MET A 130 -1.78 -7.34 -1.07
N PHE A 131 -0.92 -8.25 -0.59
CA PHE A 131 0.50 -7.96 -0.31
C PHE A 131 1.23 -7.66 -1.63
N ALA A 132 1.08 -8.53 -2.62
CA ALA A 132 1.70 -8.35 -3.93
C ALA A 132 1.18 -7.09 -4.64
N MET A 133 -0.13 -6.82 -4.57
CA MET A 133 -0.73 -5.60 -5.11
C MET A 133 -0.15 -4.34 -4.50
N GLY A 134 -0.11 -4.24 -3.17
CA GLY A 134 0.37 -3.02 -2.55
C GLY A 134 1.88 -2.81 -2.72
N MET A 135 2.67 -3.89 -2.85
CA MET A 135 4.07 -3.79 -3.28
C MET A 135 4.21 -3.25 -4.71
N GLY A 136 3.33 -3.66 -5.63
CA GLY A 136 3.28 -3.09 -6.98
C GLY A 136 2.94 -1.62 -6.98
N ALA A 137 1.92 -1.23 -6.21
CA ALA A 137 1.54 0.16 -6.04
C ALA A 137 2.68 1.01 -5.45
N LEU A 138 3.32 0.55 -4.37
CA LEU A 138 4.42 1.27 -3.73
C LEU A 138 5.64 1.41 -4.66
N THR A 139 6.00 0.34 -5.37
CA THR A 139 7.15 0.36 -6.29
C THR A 139 6.92 1.31 -7.45
N THR A 140 5.75 1.23 -8.11
CA THR A 140 5.39 2.15 -9.19
C THR A 140 5.30 3.58 -8.70
N PHE A 141 4.71 3.79 -7.53
CA PHE A 141 4.67 5.11 -6.91
C PHE A 141 6.06 5.72 -6.72
N SER A 142 7.02 4.97 -6.15
CA SER A 142 8.38 5.46 -5.95
C SER A 142 9.11 5.73 -7.27
N ILE A 143 8.91 4.90 -8.30
CA ILE A 143 9.47 5.15 -9.64
C ILE A 143 8.94 6.46 -10.21
N LEU A 144 7.62 6.64 -10.22
CA LEU A 144 6.98 7.82 -10.77
C LEU A 144 7.35 9.09 -10.00
N LEU A 145 7.45 8.98 -8.67
CA LEU A 145 7.91 10.10 -7.85
C LEU A 145 9.34 10.49 -8.19
N SER A 146 10.25 9.52 -8.32
CA SER A 146 11.66 9.76 -8.68
C SER A 146 11.79 10.55 -9.98
N ILE A 147 10.99 10.18 -10.98
CA ILE A 147 10.94 10.86 -12.27
C ILE A 147 10.38 12.29 -12.11
N ALA A 148 9.30 12.45 -11.35
CA ALA A 148 8.61 13.72 -11.20
C ALA A 148 9.40 14.79 -10.44
N ILE A 149 10.19 14.39 -9.43
CA ILE A 149 10.96 15.32 -8.60
C ILE A 149 12.42 15.48 -9.06
N GLU A 150 12.83 14.76 -10.11
CA GLU A 150 14.20 14.72 -10.65
C GLU A 150 15.29 14.46 -9.59
N LYS A 151 14.93 13.80 -8.48
CA LYS A 151 15.83 13.47 -7.37
C LYS A 151 16.24 12.01 -7.46
N ASP A 152 17.51 11.75 -7.19
CA ASP A 152 18.02 10.39 -7.10
C ASP A 152 17.51 9.70 -5.83
N ILE A 153 16.42 8.94 -5.99
CA ILE A 153 15.89 8.00 -5.01
C ILE A 153 16.00 6.56 -5.52
N THR A 154 16.96 6.29 -6.42
CA THR A 154 17.16 4.99 -7.07
C THR A 154 17.35 3.86 -6.05
N TYR A 155 18.01 4.14 -4.93
CA TYR A 155 18.20 3.17 -3.84
C TYR A 155 16.87 2.72 -3.22
N ILE A 156 15.89 3.62 -3.06
CA ILE A 156 14.54 3.29 -2.56
C ILE A 156 13.80 2.44 -3.60
N VAL A 157 13.87 2.85 -4.87
CA VAL A 157 13.25 2.12 -5.98
C VAL A 157 13.80 0.70 -6.08
N ALA A 158 15.13 0.55 -6.06
CA ALA A 158 15.80 -0.75 -6.11
C ALA A 158 15.41 -1.65 -4.93
N PHE A 159 15.31 -1.06 -3.73
CA PHE A 159 14.86 -1.77 -2.54
C PHE A 159 13.42 -2.28 -2.67
N PHE A 160 12.47 -1.45 -3.13
CA PHE A 160 11.08 -1.88 -3.32
C PHE A 160 10.91 -2.85 -4.49
N LEU A 161 11.72 -2.74 -5.54
CA LEU A 161 11.73 -3.71 -6.64
C LEU A 161 12.21 -5.08 -6.14
N PHE A 162 13.30 -5.12 -5.36
CA PHE A 162 13.78 -6.35 -4.70
C PHE A 162 12.72 -6.92 -3.75
N LEU A 163 12.15 -6.10 -2.87
CA LEU A 163 11.10 -6.52 -1.95
C LEU A 163 9.84 -7.01 -2.66
N SER A 164 9.51 -6.48 -3.84
CA SER A 164 8.38 -6.96 -4.65
C SER A 164 8.58 -8.42 -5.07
N GLY A 165 9.77 -8.75 -5.58
CA GLY A 165 10.12 -10.13 -5.93
C GLY A 165 10.13 -11.07 -4.71
N ALA A 166 10.67 -10.59 -3.58
CA ALA A 166 10.67 -11.32 -2.32
C ALA A 166 9.22 -11.55 -1.81
N CYS A 167 8.36 -10.53 -1.88
CA CYS A 167 6.96 -10.57 -1.48
C CYS A 167 6.18 -11.61 -2.30
N ILE A 168 6.28 -11.53 -3.63
CA ILE A 168 5.63 -12.47 -4.55
C ILE A 168 6.04 -13.91 -4.22
N SER A 169 7.34 -14.14 -4.02
CA SER A 169 7.87 -15.47 -3.68
C SER A 169 7.36 -15.97 -2.33
N ALA A 170 7.38 -15.11 -1.30
CA ALA A 170 6.90 -15.46 0.04
C ALA A 170 5.40 -15.74 0.07
N GLN A 171 4.60 -14.93 -0.63
CA GLN A 171 3.15 -15.06 -0.66
C GLN A 171 2.69 -16.26 -1.48
N ALA A 172 3.37 -16.56 -2.60
CA ALA A 172 3.14 -17.78 -3.36
C ALA A 172 3.41 -19.02 -2.51
N TYR A 173 4.52 -19.03 -1.76
CA TYR A 173 4.87 -20.12 -0.85
C TYR A 173 3.88 -20.29 0.31
N LEU A 174 3.54 -19.20 1.01
CA LEU A 174 2.67 -19.25 2.20
C LEU A 174 1.21 -19.57 1.87
N ASN A 175 0.69 -19.07 0.75
CA ASN A 175 -0.70 -19.27 0.35
C ASN A 175 -0.88 -20.40 -0.67
N GLN A 176 0.21 -21.08 -1.06
CA GLN A 176 0.21 -22.13 -2.10
C GLN A 176 -0.44 -21.68 -3.41
N LYS A 177 -0.21 -20.41 -3.79
CA LYS A 177 -0.78 -19.79 -4.99
C LYS A 177 0.23 -19.78 -6.13
N SER A 178 -0.26 -19.84 -7.36
CA SER A 178 0.58 -19.70 -8.55
C SER A 178 1.27 -18.33 -8.60
N LEU A 179 2.55 -18.32 -8.99
CA LEU A 179 3.33 -17.10 -9.21
C LEU A 179 2.66 -16.15 -10.20
N TRP A 180 1.99 -16.68 -11.23
CA TRP A 180 1.27 -15.87 -12.20
C TRP A 180 0.15 -15.02 -11.56
N LEU A 181 -0.60 -15.59 -10.61
CA LEU A 181 -1.65 -14.86 -9.89
C LEU A 181 -1.05 -13.79 -8.96
N MET A 182 0.11 -14.06 -8.36
CA MET A 182 0.81 -13.07 -7.53
C MET A 182 1.35 -11.92 -8.39
N PHE A 183 1.89 -12.22 -9.56
CA PHE A 183 2.32 -11.22 -10.52
C PHE A 183 1.15 -10.38 -11.06
N LEU A 184 0.02 -11.01 -11.39
CA LEU A 184 -1.21 -10.30 -11.75
C LEU A 184 -1.67 -9.37 -10.62
N SER A 185 -1.56 -9.82 -9.37
CA SER A 185 -1.87 -9.00 -8.20
C SER A 185 -0.96 -7.77 -8.13
N TRP A 186 0.34 -7.95 -8.36
CA TRP A 186 1.31 -6.86 -8.42
C TRP A 186 0.94 -5.85 -9.53
N LEU A 187 0.61 -6.31 -10.73
CA LEU A 187 0.14 -5.46 -11.84
C LEU A 187 -1.12 -4.65 -11.50
N ILE A 188 -2.06 -5.23 -10.75
CA ILE A 188 -3.26 -4.51 -10.29
C ILE A 188 -2.89 -3.30 -9.43
N GLY A 189 -1.79 -3.37 -8.66
CA GLY A 189 -1.29 -2.22 -7.91
C GLY A 189 -0.59 -1.18 -8.78
N VAL A 190 0.10 -1.62 -9.84
CA VAL A 190 0.78 -0.74 -10.81
C VAL A 190 -0.22 0.14 -11.55
N LEU A 191 -1.29 -0.46 -12.08
CA LEU A 191 -2.16 0.21 -13.06
C LEU A 191 -2.77 1.52 -12.53
N PRO A 192 -3.39 1.58 -11.34
CA PRO A 192 -3.94 2.84 -10.84
C PRO A 192 -2.87 3.90 -10.58
N GLN A 193 -1.67 3.49 -10.17
CA GLN A 193 -0.58 4.43 -9.89
C GLN A 193 -0.08 5.17 -11.13
N LEU A 194 -0.24 4.60 -12.33
CA LEU A 194 0.11 5.28 -13.58
C LEU A 194 -0.69 6.58 -13.80
N SER A 195 -1.86 6.73 -13.17
CA SER A 195 -2.62 7.99 -13.21
C SER A 195 -1.83 9.19 -12.66
N LEU A 196 -0.84 8.96 -11.79
CA LEU A 196 0.05 10.01 -11.28
C LEU A 196 0.88 10.69 -12.37
N LEU A 197 1.13 10.02 -13.51
CA LEU A 197 1.78 10.67 -14.66
C LEU A 197 1.00 11.88 -15.15
N LEU A 198 -0.34 11.80 -15.13
CA LEU A 198 -1.21 12.92 -15.51
C LEU A 198 -1.15 14.06 -14.48
N LEU A 199 -1.12 13.70 -13.19
CA LEU A 199 -0.98 14.67 -12.10
C LEU A 199 0.35 15.43 -12.20
N PHE A 200 1.46 14.69 -12.31
CA PHE A 200 2.79 15.27 -12.37
C PHE A 200 2.97 16.15 -13.59
N ARG A 201 2.43 15.73 -14.75
CA ARG A 201 2.38 16.56 -15.95
C ARG A 201 1.75 17.92 -15.65
N ASN A 202 0.58 17.95 -15.01
CA ASN A 202 -0.13 19.19 -14.73
C ASN A 202 0.58 20.06 -13.68
N LEU A 203 1.24 19.44 -12.69
CA LEU A 203 2.01 20.16 -11.67
C LEU A 203 3.29 20.79 -12.24
N ILE A 204 3.97 20.10 -13.16
CA ILE A 204 5.20 20.61 -13.81
C ILE A 204 4.87 21.77 -14.76
N PHE A 205 3.73 21.73 -15.47
CA PHE A 205 3.33 22.82 -16.36
C PHE A 205 2.64 24.00 -15.65
N ALA A 206 2.34 23.88 -14.36
CA ALA A 206 1.76 24.96 -13.55
C ALA A 206 2.81 25.77 -12.76
N MET A 207 4.06 25.30 -12.71
CA MET A 207 5.24 26.03 -12.21
C MET A 207 5.98 26.72 -13.36
#